data_AF-A0A0M2DX26-F1
#
_entry.id   AF-A0A0M2DX26-F1
#
_cell.length_a   1.000
_cell.length_b   1.000
_cell.length_c   1.000
_cell.angle_alpha   90.00
_cell.angle_beta   90.00
_cell.angle_gamma   90.00
#
_symmetry.space_group_name_H-M   'P 1'
#
loop_
_entity.id
_entity.type
_entity.pdbx_description
1 polymer ?
#
loop_
_entity_poly.entity_id
_entity_poly.type
_entity_poly.pdbx_seq_one_letter_code
_entity_poly.pdbx_strand_id
1 'polypeptide(L)' 'MLYTAANARGATIIDVDTGERFSRVSEVSTSGGWIKVHDNPSRIDAQGRIAGRRIRFASIYAIQGLERMPCLFHCYGRRA' A
#
# COMPACT_ATOMS: atom_id res chain seq x y z
N MET A 1 6.89 -9.54 1.68
CA MET A 1 5.62 -10.03 2.26
C MET A 1 4.46 -9.27 1.63
N LEU A 2 3.31 -9.92 1.43
CA LEU A 2 2.10 -9.28 0.91
C LEU A 2 1.15 -8.96 2.06
N TYR A 3 0.73 -7.70 2.15
CA TYR A 3 -0.24 -7.20 3.11
C TYR A 3 -1.54 -6.82 2.42
N THR A 4 -2.65 -7.19 3.04
CA THR A 4 -4.03 -7.01 2.55
C THR A 4 -4.96 -6.67 3.72
N ALA A 5 -6.25 -6.50 3.46
CA ALA A 5 -7.26 -6.30 4.50
C ALA A 5 -7.39 -7.46 5.51
N ALA A 6 -6.75 -8.61 5.27
CA ALA A 6 -6.71 -9.74 6.20
C ALA A 6 -5.59 -9.62 7.26
N ASN A 7 -4.51 -8.90 6.95
CA ASN A 7 -3.31 -8.86 7.80
C ASN A 7 -2.76 -7.45 8.10
N ALA A 8 -3.35 -6.38 7.56
CA ALA A 8 -2.94 -4.99 7.81
C ALA A 8 -4.10 -3.99 7.60
N ARG A 9 -5.31 -4.34 8.05
CA ARG A 9 -6.49 -3.50 7.88
C ARG A 9 -6.35 -2.20 8.66
N GLY A 10 -6.68 -1.07 8.01
CA GLY A 10 -6.62 0.25 8.64
C GLY A 10 -5.21 0.83 8.74
N ALA A 11 -4.20 0.17 8.18
CA ALA A 11 -2.85 0.68 8.18
C ALA A 11 -2.74 2.00 7.40
N THR A 12 -1.80 2.83 7.83
CA THR A 12 -1.42 4.07 7.13
C THR A 12 -0.21 3.81 6.25
N ILE A 13 -0.19 4.38 5.04
CA ILE A 13 0.93 4.23 4.11
C ILE A 13 1.43 5.64 3.77
N ILE A 14 2.72 5.88 3.98
CA ILE A 14 3.36 7.17 3.75
C ILE A 14 4.59 6.98 2.84
N ASP A 15 4.67 7.81 1.80
CA ASP A 15 5.92 8.10 1.10
C ASP A 15 6.75 9.03 2.00
N VAL A 16 7.84 8.52 2.55
CA VAL A 16 8.65 9.28 3.51
C VAL A 16 9.48 10.35 2.82
N ASP A 17 9.81 10.19 1.55
CA ASP A 17 10.63 11.15 0.81
C ASP A 17 9.82 12.42 0.50
N THR A 18 8.50 12.28 0.26
CA THR A 18 7.61 13.39 -0.10
C THR A 18 6.65 13.80 1.01
N GLY A 19 6.47 12.97 2.03
CA GLY A 19 5.42 13.11 3.04
C GLY A 19 4.02 12.77 2.53
N GLU A 20 3.86 12.28 1.29
CA GLU A 20 2.56 11.93 0.73
C GLU A 20 1.95 10.74 1.49
N ARG A 21 0.75 10.92 2.03
CA ARG A 21 -0.05 9.83 2.58
C ARG A 21 -0.93 9.24 1.49
N PHE A 22 -0.80 7.93 1.26
CA PHE A 22 -1.69 7.24 0.33
C PHE A 22 -2.99 6.84 1.02
N SER A 23 -4.09 7.19 0.36
CA SER A 23 -5.42 6.63 0.66
C SER A 23 -5.73 5.51 -0.34
N ARG A 24 -6.79 4.72 -0.07
CA ARG A 24 -7.33 3.75 -1.03
C ARG A 24 -6.31 2.67 -1.46
N VAL A 25 -5.42 2.27 -0.55
CA VAL A 25 -4.49 1.15 -0.77
C VAL A 25 -5.22 -0.16 -0.50
N SER A 26 -5.20 -1.09 -1.45
CA SER A 26 -5.79 -2.43 -1.30
C SER A 26 -4.77 -3.50 -0.94
N GLU A 27 -3.53 -3.34 -1.41
CA GLU A 27 -2.45 -4.31 -1.21
C GLU A 27 -1.10 -3.59 -1.05
N VAL A 28 -0.21 -4.11 -0.21
CA VAL A 28 1.18 -3.66 -0.07
C VAL A 28 2.11 -4.86 -0.19
N SER A 29 3.07 -4.81 -1.10
CA SER A 29 4.13 -5.83 -1.22
C SER A 29 5.47 -5.26 -0.81
N THR A 30 5.92 -5.61 0.39
CA THR A 30 7.24 -5.15 0.91
C THR A 30 8.41 -5.79 0.18
N SER A 31 8.25 -7.04 -0.27
CA SER A 31 9.28 -7.74 -1.06
C SER A 31 9.25 -7.32 -2.53
N GLY A 32 8.10 -6.90 -3.05
CA GLY A 32 7.97 -6.42 -4.42
C GLY A 32 8.25 -4.93 -4.61
N GLY A 33 8.35 -4.17 -3.51
CA GLY A 33 8.53 -2.72 -3.53
C GLY A 33 7.34 -2.02 -4.21
N TRP A 34 6.10 -2.41 -3.92
CA TRP A 34 4.94 -1.73 -4.49
C TRP A 34 3.74 -1.70 -3.56
N ILE A 35 2.90 -0.67 -3.75
CA ILE A 35 1.54 -0.59 -3.20
C ILE A 35 0.54 -0.59 -4.36
N LYS A 36 -0.62 -1.19 -4.16
CA LYS A 36 -1.75 -1.15 -5.11
C LYS A 36 -2.79 -0.17 -4.61
N VAL A 37 -3.07 0.85 -5.40
CA VAL A 37 -4.08 1.88 -5.12
C VAL A 37 -5.21 1.78 -6.14
N HIS A 38 -6.44 2.08 -5.73
CA HIS A 38 -7.59 2.16 -6.62
C HIS A 38 -8.03 3.61 -6.86
N ASP A 39 -8.71 3.82 -7.98
CA ASP A 39 -9.19 5.15 -8.41
C ASP A 39 -10.35 5.67 -7.55
N ASN A 40 -10.64 6.96 -7.68
CA ASN A 40 -11.84 7.59 -7.14
C ASN A 40 -12.62 8.27 -8.28
N PRO A 41 -13.86 7.84 -8.60
CA PRO A 41 -14.58 6.72 -7.99
C PRO A 41 -13.92 5.37 -8.30
N SER A 42 -14.14 4.39 -7.42
CA SER A 42 -13.66 3.02 -7.63
C SER A 42 -14.22 2.45 -8.94
N ARG A 43 -13.36 1.77 -9.70
CA ARG A 43 -13.74 1.09 -10.94
C ARG A 43 -13.56 -0.42 -10.78
N ILE A 44 -14.28 -1.18 -11.59
CA ILE A 44 -14.18 -2.63 -11.65
C ILE A 44 -13.52 -3.03 -12.98
N ASP A 45 -12.61 -4.00 -12.95
CA ASP A 45 -11.98 -4.56 -14.14
C ASP A 45 -12.88 -5.61 -14.84
N ALA A 46 -12.43 -6.12 -15.99
CA ALA A 46 -13.17 -7.12 -16.76
C ALA A 46 -13.40 -8.44 -16.00
N GLN A 47 -12.73 -8.66 -14.87
CA GLN A 47 -12.83 -9.84 -14.03
C GLN A 47 -13.65 -9.59 -12.75
N GLY A 48 -14.31 -8.44 -12.63
CA GLY A 48 -15.13 -8.13 -11.46
C GLY A 48 -14.34 -7.67 -10.23
N ARG A 49 -13.05 -7.35 -10.36
CA ARG A 49 -12.19 -6.91 -9.25
C ARG A 49 -12.03 -5.41 -9.24
N ILE A 50 -11.72 -4.83 -8.08
CA ILE A 50 -11.40 -3.40 -8.00
C ILE A 50 -10.16 -3.12 -8.85
N ALA A 51 -10.36 -2.33 -9.90
CA ALA A 51 -9.30 -1.86 -10.75
C ALA A 51 -8.35 -0.96 -9.95
N GLY A 52 -7.05 -1.17 -10.13
CA GLY A 52 -6.05 -0.40 -9.42
C GLY A 52 -4.70 -0.45 -10.10
N ARG A 53 -3.88 0.55 -9.81
CA ARG A 53 -2.52 0.70 -10.32
C ARG A 53 -1.51 0.45 -9.21
N ARG A 54 -0.31 0.02 -9.60
CA ARG A 54 0.81 -0.15 -8.68
C ARG A 54 1.68 1.11 -8.66
N ILE A 55 2.00 1.59 -7.46
CA ILE A 55 3.05 2.60 -7.25
C ILE A 55 4.28 1.84 -6.75
N ARG A 56 5.43 2.12 -7.36
CA ARG A 56 6.70 1.41 -7.10
C ARG A 56 7.60 2.24 -6.20
N PHE A 57 8.29 1.56 -5.30
CA PHE A 57 9.24 2.11 -4.35
C PHE A 57 10.50 1.24 -4.34
N ALA A 58 11.64 1.83 -3.97
CA ALA A 58 12.87 1.10 -3.78
C ALA A 58 12.78 0.17 -2.56
N SER A 59 12.15 0.63 -1.47
CA SER A 59 11.92 -0.16 -0.28
C SER A 59 10.61 0.24 0.40
N ILE A 60 9.98 -0.74 1.07
CA ILE A 60 8.78 -0.51 1.89
C ILE A 60 8.96 -1.30 3.19
N TYR A 61 8.86 -0.60 4.32
CA TYR A 61 8.96 -1.18 5.65
C TYR A 61 7.60 -1.20 6.32
N ALA A 62 7.17 -2.38 6.76
CA ALA A 62 6.01 -2.51 7.63
C ALA A 62 6.45 -2.17 9.05
N ILE A 63 5.73 -1.26 9.70
CA ILE A 63 5.95 -0.82 11.06
C ILE A 63 4.80 -1.34 11.90
N GLN A 64 5.15 -2.12 12.91
CA GLN A 64 4.26 -2.65 13.92
C GLN A 64 4.78 -2.16 15.26
N GLY A 65 3.92 -1.50 16.03
CA GLY A 65 4.20 -1.15 17.42
C GLY A 65 3.84 -2.32 18.32
N LEU A 66 2.96 -2.07 19.29
CA LEU A 66 2.42 -3.10 20.19
C LEU A 66 1.18 -3.81 19.62
N GLU A 67 0.74 -3.43 18.42
CA GLU A 67 -0.42 -4.00 17.77
C GLU A 67 -0.15 -5.40 17.21
N ARG A 68 -1.20 -6.18 16.98
CA ARG A 68 -1.11 -7.54 16.38
C ARG A 68 -0.79 -7.52 14.88
N MET A 69 -0.98 -6.38 14.23
CA MET A 69 -0.87 -6.20 12.78
C MET A 69 -0.12 -4.89 12.52
N PRO A 70 0.62 -4.77 11.41
CA PRO A 70 1.25 -3.49 11.07
C PRO A 70 0.22 -2.37 10.96
N CYS A 71 0.53 -1.24 11.61
CA CYS A 71 -0.32 -0.04 11.63
C CYS A 71 0.18 1.04 10.67
N LEU A 72 1.44 0.93 10.22
CA LEU A 72 2.09 1.93 9.37
C LEU A 72 3.03 1.27 8.35
N PHE A 73 3.12 1.83 7.16
CA PHE A 73 4.09 1.48 6.14
C PHE A 73 4.87 2.73 5.70
N HIS A 74 6.19 2.67 5.82
CA HIS A 74 7.08 3.67 5.25
C HIS A 74 7.57 3.20 3.89
N CYS A 75 7.33 4.02 2.87
CA CYS A 75 7.77 3.80 1.51
C CYS A 75 8.89 4.78 1.17
N TYR A 76 9.96 4.30 0.53
CA TYR A 76 11.13 5.10 0.16
C TYR A 76 11.54 4.85 -1.28
N GLY A 77 12.14 5.86 -1.91
CA GLY A 77 12.68 5.84 -3.26
C GLY A 77 11.60 5.55 -4.30
N ARG A 78 10.56 6.39 -4.37
CA ARG A 78 9.50 6.25 -5.36
C ARG A 78 10.07 6.18 -6.79
N ARG A 79 9.59 5.22 -7.57
CA ARG A 79 10.04 4.98 -8.96
C ARG A 79 8.96 5.42 -9.94
N ALA A 80 9.40 6.10 -11.00
CA ALA A 80 8.58 6.47 -12.15
C ALA A 80 8.26 5.25 -13.01
#